data_AF-A0A8J6PQN8-F1
#
_entry.id   AF-A0A8J6PQN8-F1
#
_cell.length_a   1.000
_cell.length_b   1.000
_cell.length_c   1.000
_cell.angle_alpha   90.00
_cell.angle_beta   90.00
_cell.angle_gamma   90.00
#
_symmetry.space_group_name_H-M   'P 1'
#
loop_
_entity.id
_entity.type
_entity.pdbx_description
1 polymer ?
#
loop_
_entity_poly.entity_id
_entity_poly.type
_entity_poly.pdbx_seq_one_letter_code
_entity_poly.pdbx_strand_id
1 'polypeptide(L)'
;MVALVAAGALLGAPAATAVPTTAPPQPSFETYCRPSDSGLAELSGTTFVDGSLYAVGDSGTDHRLAHLAPDCAVQRWIDVPVDPYDIEDVADYDRMLWLSVTGDNLYRRDTVALTRVNPSDGTGDLHRLTYPDGQHDAEALLVEPGGRPVIVTKEFSGAAGIYVPTGDATVQSLPSPGPTPLEKAGALMLGPQT
;
A
#
# COMPACT_ATOMS: atom_id res chain seq x y z
N MET A 1 -69.74 39.34 -14.92
CA MET A 1 -68.29 39.09 -14.77
C MET A 1 -68.06 37.59 -14.89
N VAL A 2 -67.16 37.21 -15.78
CA VAL A 2 -66.95 35.85 -16.30
C VAL A 2 -66.13 35.01 -15.32
N ALA A 3 -66.56 33.77 -15.07
CA ALA A 3 -65.80 32.77 -14.30
C ALA A 3 -64.82 32.06 -15.24
N LEU A 4 -63.53 32.11 -14.91
CA LEU A 4 -62.45 31.44 -15.65
C LEU A 4 -62.20 30.07 -15.01
N VAL A 5 -62.47 28.98 -15.73
CA VAL A 5 -62.12 27.61 -15.32
C VAL A 5 -60.74 27.30 -15.92
N ALA A 6 -59.72 27.16 -15.07
CA ALA A 6 -58.39 26.74 -15.49
C ALA A 6 -58.28 25.21 -15.46
N ALA A 7 -58.18 24.59 -16.63
CA ALA A 7 -57.89 23.15 -16.77
C ALA A 7 -56.37 22.94 -16.62
N GLY A 8 -55.94 22.34 -15.51
CA GLY A 8 -54.55 21.93 -15.30
C GLY A 8 -54.24 20.63 -16.04
N ALA A 9 -53.36 20.69 -17.04
CA ALA A 9 -52.84 19.50 -17.71
C ALA A 9 -51.79 18.81 -16.82
N LEU A 10 -52.06 17.56 -16.42
CA LEU A 10 -51.09 16.69 -15.76
C LEU A 10 -50.10 16.16 -16.82
N LEU A 11 -48.89 16.71 -16.83
CA LEU A 11 -47.76 16.17 -17.59
C LEU A 11 -47.22 14.93 -16.84
N GLY A 12 -47.46 13.73 -17.37
CA GLY A 12 -46.90 12.49 -16.86
C GLY A 12 -45.37 12.45 -17.06
N ALA A 13 -44.61 12.28 -15.98
CA ALA A 13 -43.18 12.06 -16.05
C ALA A 13 -42.87 10.66 -16.63
N PRO A 14 -41.89 10.52 -17.55
CA PRO A 14 -41.49 9.22 -18.06
C PRO A 14 -40.86 8.40 -16.92
N ALA A 15 -41.34 7.17 -16.75
CA ALA A 15 -40.72 6.21 -15.85
C ALA A 15 -39.32 5.86 -16.37
N ALA A 16 -38.28 6.18 -15.59
CA ALA A 16 -36.93 5.72 -15.86
C ALA A 16 -36.89 4.20 -15.71
N THR A 17 -36.66 3.48 -16.81
CA THR A 17 -36.36 2.05 -16.80
C THR A 17 -34.97 1.84 -16.19
N ALA A 18 -34.91 1.28 -14.98
CA ALA A 18 -33.66 0.83 -14.39
C ALA A 18 -33.07 -0.27 -15.27
N VAL A 19 -31.88 -0.03 -15.83
CA VAL A 19 -31.10 -1.08 -16.48
C VAL A 19 -30.51 -1.94 -15.35
N PRO A 20 -30.77 -3.26 -15.31
CA PRO A 20 -30.15 -4.12 -14.32
C PRO A 20 -28.65 -4.17 -14.57
N THR A 21 -27.88 -3.44 -13.75
CA THR A 21 -26.42 -3.56 -13.72
C THR A 21 -26.09 -4.91 -13.09
N THR A 22 -25.67 -5.87 -13.89
CA THR A 22 -25.13 -7.13 -13.37
C THR A 22 -23.72 -6.81 -12.87
N ALA A 23 -23.50 -6.84 -11.55
CA ALA A 23 -22.16 -6.69 -11.01
C ALA A 23 -21.25 -7.77 -11.62
N PRO A 24 -20.00 -7.44 -12.00
CA PRO A 24 -19.07 -8.44 -12.49
C PRO A 24 -18.91 -9.55 -11.43
N PRO A 25 -18.76 -10.82 -11.85
CA PRO A 25 -18.56 -11.92 -10.92
C PRO A 25 -17.37 -11.58 -10.02
N GLN A 26 -17.60 -11.62 -8.71
CA GLN A 26 -16.53 -11.39 -7.75
C GLN A 26 -15.50 -12.52 -7.90
N PRO A 27 -14.19 -12.21 -7.96
CA PRO A 27 -13.18 -13.24 -7.96
C PRO A 27 -13.33 -14.11 -6.69
N SER A 28 -13.23 -15.42 -6.86
CA SER A 28 -13.12 -16.35 -5.74
C SER A 28 -11.66 -16.46 -5.33
N PHE A 29 -11.37 -16.23 -4.05
CA PHE A 29 -10.05 -16.41 -3.49
C PHE A 29 -10.01 -17.66 -2.61
N GLU A 30 -8.88 -18.36 -2.64
CA GLU A 30 -8.59 -19.45 -1.70
C GLU A 30 -7.48 -19.00 -0.75
N THR A 31 -7.53 -19.49 0.49
CA THR A 31 -6.42 -19.27 1.43
C THR A 31 -5.20 -20.04 0.95
N TYR A 32 -4.11 -19.34 0.66
CA TYR A 32 -2.85 -19.96 0.22
C TYR A 32 -2.22 -20.81 1.35
N CYS A 33 -1.91 -20.19 2.50
CA CYS A 33 -1.51 -20.85 3.74
C CYS A 33 -1.67 -19.90 4.94
N ARG A 34 -1.35 -20.36 6.15
CA ARG A 34 -1.35 -19.55 7.38
C ARG A 34 -0.01 -19.70 8.10
N PRO A 35 0.82 -18.64 8.19
CA PRO A 35 2.03 -18.67 8.99
C PRO A 35 1.70 -19.00 10.45
N SER A 36 2.55 -19.81 11.10
CA SER A 36 2.41 -20.17 12.52
C SER A 36 3.61 -19.71 13.37
N ASP A 37 4.63 -19.12 12.75
CA ASP A 37 5.78 -18.57 13.47
C ASP A 37 5.33 -17.33 14.25
N SER A 38 5.68 -17.26 15.54
CA SER A 38 5.30 -16.12 16.39
C SER A 38 5.92 -14.81 15.94
N GLY A 39 7.01 -14.85 15.17
CA GLY A 39 7.59 -13.68 14.54
C GLY A 39 6.76 -13.11 13.39
N LEU A 40 5.65 -13.74 13.02
CA LEU A 40 4.68 -13.22 12.05
C LEU A 40 3.28 -13.09 12.67
N ALA A 41 3.18 -12.98 14.00
CA ALA A 41 1.91 -12.84 14.70
C ALA A 41 1.14 -11.58 14.28
N GLU A 42 1.88 -10.52 13.92
CA GLU A 42 1.36 -9.26 13.39
C GLU A 42 1.88 -9.06 11.96
N LEU A 43 1.64 -10.04 11.08
CA LEU A 43 2.05 -9.96 9.67
C LEU A 43 1.55 -8.64 9.02
N SER A 44 2.48 -7.83 8.52
CA SER A 44 2.18 -6.50 7.94
C SER A 44 2.24 -6.52 6.42
N GLY A 45 3.36 -6.98 5.85
CA GLY A 45 3.61 -6.99 4.41
C GLY A 45 3.92 -8.37 3.84
N THR A 46 3.54 -8.62 2.58
CA THR A 46 3.93 -9.84 1.84
C THR A 46 4.16 -9.58 0.36
N THR A 47 5.17 -10.25 -0.23
CA THR A 47 5.40 -10.24 -1.68
C THR A 47 5.88 -11.60 -2.18
N PHE A 48 5.74 -11.85 -3.48
CA PHE A 48 6.13 -13.11 -4.11
C PHE A 48 7.18 -12.86 -5.20
N VAL A 49 8.37 -13.47 -5.06
CA VAL A 49 9.51 -13.29 -5.97
C VAL A 49 10.05 -14.66 -6.38
N ASP A 50 10.15 -14.91 -7.68
CA ASP A 50 10.74 -16.13 -8.25
C ASP A 50 10.27 -17.45 -7.59
N GLY A 51 8.97 -17.55 -7.27
CA GLY A 51 8.41 -18.76 -6.65
C GLY A 51 8.48 -18.80 -5.12
N SER A 52 9.01 -17.76 -4.49
CA SER A 52 9.16 -17.66 -3.03
C SER A 52 8.29 -16.55 -2.46
N LEU A 53 7.62 -16.84 -1.34
CA LEU A 53 6.86 -15.86 -0.57
C LEU A 53 7.79 -15.22 0.47
N TYR A 54 7.75 -13.89 0.56
CA TYR A 54 8.46 -13.10 1.56
C TYR A 54 7.46 -12.32 2.40
N ALA A 55 7.77 -12.15 3.68
CA ALA A 55 6.86 -11.56 4.65
C ALA A 55 7.62 -10.73 5.68
N VAL A 56 7.00 -9.65 6.14
CA VAL A 56 7.45 -8.87 7.29
C VAL A 56 6.34 -8.86 8.35
N GLY A 57 6.74 -8.99 9.61
CA GLY A 57 5.86 -8.70 10.74
C GLY A 57 6.00 -7.24 11.16
N ASP A 58 4.96 -6.72 11.77
CA ASP A 58 4.95 -5.51 12.58
C ASP A 58 5.42 -5.87 14.02
N SER A 59 5.82 -4.85 14.78
CA SER A 59 5.85 -4.85 16.25
C SER A 59 6.67 -5.98 16.86
N GLY A 60 8.00 -5.89 16.72
CA GLY A 60 8.97 -6.74 17.43
C GLY A 60 9.73 -7.73 16.53
N THR A 61 9.46 -7.73 15.23
CA THR A 61 10.22 -8.46 14.20
C THR A 61 10.53 -7.66 12.94
N ASP A 62 10.26 -6.36 12.98
CA ASP A 62 10.51 -5.36 11.95
C ASP A 62 12.00 -5.22 11.58
N HIS A 63 12.92 -5.82 12.33
CA HIS A 63 14.34 -5.92 11.99
C HIS A 63 14.69 -7.07 11.01
N ARG A 64 13.73 -7.93 10.65
CA ARG A 64 13.97 -9.11 9.80
C ARG A 64 12.83 -9.37 8.82
N LEU A 65 13.19 -9.95 7.70
CA LEU A 65 12.29 -10.43 6.65
C LEU A 65 12.25 -11.96 6.66
N ALA A 66 11.06 -12.55 6.62
CA ALA A 66 10.88 -13.99 6.51
C ALA A 66 10.88 -14.42 5.03
N HIS A 67 11.67 -15.43 4.71
CA HIS A 67 11.53 -16.23 3.49
C HIS A 67 10.71 -17.47 3.83
N LEU A 68 9.55 -17.62 3.19
CA LEU A 68 8.56 -18.64 3.50
C LEU A 68 8.60 -19.81 2.50
N ALA A 69 8.39 -21.01 3.03
CA ALA A 69 8.05 -22.20 2.27
C ALA A 69 6.63 -22.10 1.67
N PRO A 70 6.27 -22.96 0.71
CA PRO A 70 4.91 -23.01 0.15
C PRO A 70 3.79 -23.23 1.18
N ASP A 71 4.09 -23.79 2.35
CA ASP A 71 3.15 -23.99 3.46
C ASP A 71 3.17 -22.86 4.51
N CYS A 72 3.81 -21.72 4.20
CA CYS A 72 4.02 -20.57 5.08
C CYS A 72 4.94 -20.84 6.29
N ALA A 73 5.67 -21.96 6.33
CA ALA A 73 6.73 -22.14 7.33
C ALA A 73 7.92 -21.21 7.02
N VAL A 74 8.46 -20.55 8.05
CA VAL A 74 9.67 -19.73 7.88
C VAL A 74 10.86 -20.64 7.60
N GLN A 75 11.43 -20.54 6.39
CA GLN A 75 12.65 -21.27 6.01
C GLN A 75 13.90 -20.54 6.49
N ARG A 76 13.86 -19.20 6.44
CA ARG A 76 14.98 -18.33 6.80
C ARG A 76 14.49 -16.95 7.20
N TRP A 77 15.14 -16.40 8.21
CA TRP A 77 15.07 -14.98 8.53
C TRP A 77 16.25 -14.25 7.89
N ILE A 78 15.98 -13.10 7.28
CA ILE A 78 16.94 -12.24 6.60
C ILE A 78 17.02 -10.94 7.39
N ASP A 79 18.19 -10.60 7.90
CA ASP A 79 18.38 -9.35 8.63
C ASP A 79 18.25 -8.15 7.67
N VAL A 80 17.52 -7.12 8.11
CA VAL A 80 17.43 -5.86 7.37
C VAL A 80 18.78 -5.14 7.48
N PRO A 81 19.34 -4.62 6.37
CA PRO A 81 20.72 -4.09 6.33
C PRO A 81 20.92 -2.81 7.16
N VAL A 82 19.83 -2.16 7.57
CA VAL A 82 19.81 -0.94 8.38
C VAL A 82 18.75 -1.11 9.45
N ASP A 83 19.06 -0.72 10.69
CA ASP A 83 18.11 -0.72 11.81
C ASP A 83 16.86 0.10 11.44
N PRO A 84 15.72 -0.55 11.17
CA PRO A 84 14.51 0.13 10.73
C PRO A 84 13.77 0.71 11.94
N TYR A 85 12.99 1.75 11.69
CA TYR A 85 12.18 2.35 12.77
C TYR A 85 10.83 1.66 12.90
N ASP A 86 10.18 1.39 11.77
CA ASP A 86 8.83 0.81 11.69
C ASP A 86 8.58 0.35 10.26
N ILE A 87 8.54 -0.97 10.00
CA ILE A 87 8.34 -1.55 8.66
C ILE A 87 6.89 -1.99 8.50
N GLU A 88 6.23 -1.49 7.46
CA GLU A 88 4.80 -1.73 7.25
C GLU A 88 4.49 -2.63 6.05
N ASP A 89 5.35 -2.64 5.04
CA ASP A 89 5.10 -3.43 3.84
C ASP A 89 6.38 -3.90 3.15
N VAL A 90 6.25 -4.85 2.23
CA VAL A 90 7.31 -5.29 1.34
C VAL A 90 6.79 -5.44 -0.08
N ALA A 91 7.50 -4.82 -1.02
CA ALA A 91 7.27 -4.98 -2.46
C ALA A 91 8.48 -5.63 -3.16
N ASP A 92 8.25 -6.16 -4.35
CA ASP A 92 9.30 -6.62 -5.26
C ASP A 92 9.47 -5.63 -6.41
N TYR A 93 10.73 -5.41 -6.80
CA TYR A 93 11.04 -4.85 -8.11
C TYR A 93 12.42 -5.32 -8.57
N ASP A 94 12.48 -5.91 -9.76
CA ASP A 94 13.69 -6.46 -10.37
C ASP A 94 14.41 -7.47 -9.45
N ARG A 95 13.60 -8.34 -8.79
CA ARG A 95 14.05 -9.37 -7.83
C ARG A 95 14.73 -8.83 -6.57
N MET A 96 14.63 -7.53 -6.34
CA MET A 96 15.04 -6.88 -5.12
C MET A 96 13.81 -6.61 -4.27
N LEU A 97 13.94 -6.83 -2.98
CA LEU A 97 12.87 -6.54 -2.03
C LEU A 97 12.98 -5.10 -1.57
N TRP A 98 11.86 -4.42 -1.48
CA TRP A 98 11.75 -3.02 -1.04
C TRP A 98 10.84 -2.97 0.18
N LEU A 99 11.43 -2.70 1.34
CA LEU A 99 10.72 -2.61 2.60
C LEU A 99 10.25 -1.18 2.83
N SER A 100 8.99 -1.02 3.22
CA SER A 100 8.38 0.28 3.53
C SER A 100 8.64 0.65 4.97
N VAL A 101 9.68 1.44 5.25
CA VAL A 101 9.97 1.96 6.60
C VAL A 101 9.18 3.24 6.81
N THR A 102 7.85 3.12 6.84
CA THR A 102 6.89 4.23 6.70
C THR A 102 5.96 4.42 7.89
N GLY A 103 5.95 3.51 8.86
CA GLY A 103 5.15 3.62 10.06
C GLY A 103 5.48 4.88 10.88
N ASP A 104 4.47 5.67 11.21
CA ASP A 104 4.56 6.88 12.02
C ASP A 104 3.23 7.24 12.69
N ASN A 105 2.66 6.29 13.44
CA ASN A 105 1.41 6.46 14.19
C ASN A 105 1.30 7.77 15.01
N LEU A 106 2.44 8.37 15.37
CA LEU A 106 2.53 9.58 16.20
C LEU A 106 2.90 10.84 15.43
N TYR A 107 3.08 10.76 14.10
CA TYR A 107 3.37 11.88 13.20
C TYR A 107 4.61 12.68 13.64
N ARG A 108 5.71 12.01 13.94
CA ARG A 108 6.94 12.63 14.48
C ARG A 108 8.15 12.53 13.58
N ARG A 109 8.06 11.79 12.48
CA ARG A 109 9.20 11.50 11.61
C ARG A 109 9.25 12.48 10.45
N ASP A 110 10.28 13.31 10.41
CA ASP A 110 10.53 14.22 9.27
C ASP A 110 10.83 13.47 7.97
N THR A 111 11.23 12.20 8.05
CA THR A 111 11.45 11.34 6.88
C THR A 111 10.91 9.93 7.11
N VAL A 112 10.35 9.37 6.05
CA VAL A 112 10.15 7.93 5.89
C VAL A 112 11.24 7.36 4.98
N ALA A 113 11.27 6.05 4.79
CA ALA A 113 12.27 5.46 3.89
C ALA A 113 11.77 4.19 3.22
N LEU A 114 12.43 3.87 2.10
CA LEU A 114 12.39 2.54 1.50
C LEU A 114 13.75 1.89 1.72
N THR A 115 13.77 0.64 2.19
CA THR A 115 15.00 -0.15 2.33
C THR A 115 15.05 -1.20 1.23
N ARG A 116 16.05 -1.14 0.37
CA ARG A 116 16.32 -2.20 -0.59
C ARG A 116 17.02 -3.34 0.12
N VAL A 117 16.62 -4.57 -0.17
CA VAL A 117 17.22 -5.80 0.37
C VAL A 117 17.42 -6.81 -0.75
N ASN A 118 18.64 -7.32 -0.87
CA ASN A 118 18.93 -8.49 -1.69
C ASN A 118 18.44 -9.74 -0.96
N PRO A 119 17.45 -10.49 -1.49
CA PRO A 119 16.94 -11.67 -0.81
C PRO A 119 17.99 -12.78 -0.64
N SER A 120 19.08 -12.82 -1.41
CA SER A 120 20.08 -13.88 -1.31
C SER A 120 20.97 -13.76 -0.08
N ASP A 121 21.38 -12.54 0.28
CA ASP A 121 22.40 -12.29 1.29
C ASP A 121 22.03 -11.21 2.33
N GLY A 122 20.87 -10.56 2.18
CA GLY A 122 20.40 -9.50 3.09
C GLY A 122 21.10 -8.15 2.91
N THR A 123 22.04 -8.03 1.97
CA THR A 123 22.71 -6.75 1.71
C THR A 123 21.75 -5.74 1.09
N GLY A 124 22.01 -4.45 1.30
CA GLY A 124 21.17 -3.41 0.75
C GLY A 124 21.44 -2.03 1.33
N ASP A 125 20.47 -1.14 1.17
CA ASP A 125 20.61 0.29 1.42
C ASP A 125 19.26 0.96 1.69
N LEU A 126 19.32 2.09 2.39
CA LEU A 126 18.16 2.91 2.78
C LEU A 126 18.03 4.11 1.84
N HIS A 127 16.80 4.48 1.49
CA HIS A 127 16.46 5.65 0.69
C HIS A 127 15.38 6.47 1.39
N ARG A 128 15.73 7.64 1.92
CA ARG A 128 14.80 8.52 2.63
C ARG A 128 13.90 9.28 1.69
N LEU A 129 12.70 9.59 2.18
CA LEU A 129 11.64 10.29 1.48
C LEU A 129 11.02 11.34 2.42
N THR A 130 10.52 12.43 1.86
CA THR A 130 9.80 13.49 2.61
C THR A 130 8.46 13.79 1.96
N TYR A 131 7.39 13.80 2.76
CA TYR A 131 6.07 14.22 2.31
C TYR A 131 6.00 15.74 2.09
N PRO A 132 5.17 16.22 1.14
CA PRO A 132 5.04 17.64 0.83
C PRO A 132 4.14 18.41 1.81
N ASP A 133 3.31 17.71 2.59
CA ASP A 133 2.19 18.26 3.36
C ASP A 133 2.22 17.88 4.85
N GLY A 134 3.36 17.41 5.36
CA GLY A 134 3.57 17.07 6.76
C GLY A 134 3.89 15.60 6.98
N GLN A 135 4.13 15.20 8.22
CA GLN A 135 4.37 13.80 8.56
C GLN A 135 3.11 12.97 8.27
N HIS A 136 3.29 11.74 7.81
CA HIS A 136 2.21 10.77 7.62
C HIS A 136 2.66 9.39 8.05
N ASP A 137 1.70 8.65 8.58
CA ASP A 137 1.78 7.21 8.77
C ASP A 137 1.34 6.50 7.48
N ALA A 138 2.11 5.54 6.98
CA ALA A 138 1.77 4.85 5.75
C ALA A 138 2.06 3.35 5.80
N GLU A 139 1.11 2.58 5.26
CA GLU A 139 0.97 1.15 5.52
C GLU A 139 1.17 0.29 4.28
N ALA A 140 1.15 0.90 3.10
CA ALA A 140 1.24 0.15 1.84
C ALA A 140 2.27 0.77 0.91
N LEU A 141 3.06 -0.13 0.31
CA LEU A 141 4.01 0.16 -0.74
C LEU A 141 3.67 -0.67 -1.97
N LEU A 142 3.50 0.01 -3.09
CA LEU A 142 3.46 -0.61 -4.40
C LEU A 142 4.64 -0.13 -5.22
N VAL A 143 5.12 -0.96 -6.14
CA VAL A 143 6.06 -0.53 -7.18
C VAL A 143 5.42 -0.79 -8.52
N GLU A 144 5.23 0.28 -9.29
CA GLU A 144 4.67 0.19 -10.64
C GLU A 144 5.59 -0.64 -11.56
N PRO A 145 5.08 -1.17 -12.70
CA PRO A 145 5.92 -1.91 -13.65
C PRO A 145 7.14 -1.14 -14.16
N GLY A 146 7.10 0.20 -14.15
CA GLY A 146 8.24 1.06 -14.50
C GLY A 146 9.21 1.36 -13.36
N GLY A 147 8.96 0.82 -12.16
CA GLY A 147 9.82 0.98 -10.99
C GLY A 147 9.49 2.18 -10.11
N ARG A 148 8.47 2.97 -10.42
CA ARG A 148 8.05 4.09 -9.57
C ARG A 148 7.37 3.56 -8.30
N PRO A 149 7.86 3.89 -7.09
CA PRO A 149 7.19 3.50 -5.86
C PRO A 149 5.96 4.38 -5.62
N VAL A 150 4.92 3.77 -5.06
CA VAL A 150 3.67 4.39 -4.67
C VAL A 150 3.43 4.06 -3.20
N ILE A 151 3.29 5.09 -2.37
CA ILE A 151 3.09 4.97 -0.93
C ILE A 151 1.67 5.42 -0.59
N VAL A 152 0.96 4.65 0.23
CA VAL A 152 -0.42 4.94 0.61
C VAL A 152 -0.55 5.09 2.13
N THR A 153 -1.12 6.21 2.59
CA THR A 153 -1.21 6.53 4.02
C THR A 153 -2.28 5.75 4.76
N LYS A 154 -2.07 5.51 6.05
CA LYS A 154 -3.11 5.04 6.96
C LYS A 154 -4.02 6.21 7.32
N GLU A 155 -5.31 6.07 7.04
CA GLU A 155 -6.30 7.02 7.51
C GLU A 155 -7.44 6.28 8.21
N PHE A 156 -7.58 6.53 9.51
CA PHE A 156 -8.73 6.03 10.28
C PHE A 156 -10.05 6.71 9.88
N SER A 157 -9.96 7.90 9.28
CA SER A 157 -11.10 8.63 8.75
C SER A 157 -10.66 9.49 7.58
N GLY A 158 -11.46 9.54 6.51
CA GLY A 158 -11.14 10.32 5.32
C GLY A 158 -10.46 9.50 4.24
N ALA A 159 -9.76 10.19 3.34
CA ALA A 159 -9.15 9.58 2.17
C ALA A 159 -7.66 9.32 2.42
N ALA A 160 -7.22 8.07 2.25
CA ALA A 160 -5.82 7.69 2.21
C ALA A 160 -5.10 8.46 1.10
N GLY A 161 -4.02 9.15 1.43
CA GLY A 161 -3.20 9.85 0.45
C GLY A 161 -2.36 8.87 -0.36
N ILE A 162 -2.18 9.16 -1.66
CA ILE A 162 -1.30 8.42 -2.56
C ILE A 162 -0.14 9.32 -2.91
N TYR A 163 1.08 8.88 -2.62
CA TYR A 163 2.30 9.65 -2.81
C TYR A 163 3.29 8.91 -3.69
N VAL A 164 3.98 9.66 -4.55
CA VAL A 164 5.04 9.16 -5.43
C VAL A 164 6.25 10.10 -5.37
N PRO A 165 7.47 9.65 -5.72
CA PRO A 165 8.62 10.53 -5.82
C PRO A 165 8.40 11.65 -6.84
N THR A 166 8.79 12.87 -6.47
CA THR A 166 8.77 14.02 -7.38
C THR A 166 9.63 13.72 -8.62
N GLY A 167 9.10 14.01 -9.80
CA GLY A 167 9.82 13.76 -11.06
C GLY A 167 9.90 12.28 -11.44
N ASP A 168 9.01 11.45 -10.91
CA ASP A 168 8.84 10.04 -11.28
C ASP A 168 10.10 9.17 -11.08
N ALA A 169 10.90 9.49 -10.05
CA ALA A 169 12.05 8.67 -9.70
C ALA A 169 11.62 7.22 -9.42
N THR A 170 12.34 6.28 -10.00
CA THR A 170 12.18 4.85 -9.74
C THR A 170 12.92 4.45 -8.48
N VAL A 171 12.53 3.34 -7.86
CA VAL A 171 13.22 2.75 -6.70
C VAL A 171 14.72 2.56 -6.95
N GLN A 172 15.12 2.18 -8.17
CA GLN A 172 16.54 2.01 -8.55
C GLN A 172 17.32 3.32 -8.69
N SER A 173 16.62 4.45 -8.86
CA SER A 173 17.22 5.78 -9.04
C SER A 173 17.17 6.65 -7.77
N LEU A 174 16.54 6.17 -6.70
CA LEU A 174 16.47 6.91 -5.45
C LEU A 174 17.88 7.10 -4.87
N PRO A 175 18.29 8.33 -4.50
CA PRO A 175 19.54 8.54 -3.78
C PRO A 175 19.55 7.79 -2.45
N SER A 176 20.71 7.24 -2.08
CA SER A 176 20.97 6.71 -0.75
C SER A 176 21.96 7.61 0.00
N PRO A 177 21.63 8.13 1.20
CA PRO A 177 20.41 7.86 1.96
C PRO A 177 19.23 8.78 1.63
N GLY A 178 19.31 9.68 0.65
CA GLY A 178 18.25 10.67 0.34
C GLY A 178 18.38 12.00 1.10
N PRO A 179 17.29 12.78 1.32
CA PRO A 179 15.89 12.45 1.01
C PRO A 179 15.48 12.77 -0.43
N THR A 180 14.49 12.05 -0.94
CA THR A 180 13.76 12.38 -2.18
C THR A 180 12.40 12.97 -1.81
N PRO A 181 12.04 14.17 -2.28
CA PRO A 181 10.72 14.73 -2.06
C PRO A 181 9.62 13.89 -2.73
N LEU A 182 8.53 13.64 -2.01
CA LEU A 182 7.31 13.07 -2.55
C LEU A 182 6.37 14.18 -3.05
N GLU A 183 5.51 13.82 -3.98
CA GLU A 183 4.34 14.59 -4.36
C GLU A 183 3.07 13.76 -4.15
N LYS A 184 1.96 14.44 -3.87
CA LYS A 184 0.66 13.81 -3.70
C LYS A 184 0.04 13.55 -5.06
N ALA A 185 0.02 12.28 -5.48
CA ALA A 185 -0.54 11.85 -6.75
C ALA A 185 -2.07 11.69 -6.71
N GLY A 186 -2.65 11.50 -5.53
CA GLY A 186 -4.09 11.34 -5.38
C GLY A 186 -4.53 11.02 -3.97
N ALA A 187 -5.78 10.57 -3.85
CA ALA A 187 -6.32 10.05 -2.60
C ALA A 187 -7.39 8.98 -2.89
N LEU A 188 -7.53 8.03 -1.96
CA LEU A 188 -8.47 6.91 -2.04
C LEU A 188 -9.34 6.85 -0.78
N MET A 189 -10.66 6.79 -0.96
CA MET A 189 -11.58 6.48 0.13
C MET A 189 -11.70 4.96 0.27
N LEU A 190 -11.21 4.41 1.37
CA LEU A 190 -11.44 3.03 1.75
C LEU A 190 -12.71 2.96 2.60
N GLY A 191 -13.80 2.45 2.03
CA GLY A 191 -15.10 2.33 2.67
C GLY A 191 -15.97 1.31 1.95
N PRO A 192 -17.14 0.91 2.51
CA PRO A 192 -18.01 -0.07 1.87
C PRO A 192 -18.41 0.43 0.49
N GLN A 193 -17.99 -0.33 -0.53
CA GLN A 193 -18.46 -0.14 -1.90
C GLN A 193 -19.92 -0.60 -1.91
N THR A 194 -20.86 0.33 -1.89
CA THR A 194 -22.30 0.04 -1.98
C THR A 194 -22.70 -0.42 -3.37
#